data_AF-A0A5E4XMA2-F1
#
_entry.id   AF-A0A5E4XMA2-F1
#
_cell.length_a   1.000
_cell.length_b   1.000
_cell.length_c   1.000
_cell.angle_alpha   90.00
_cell.angle_beta   90.00
_cell.angle_gamma   90.00
#
_symmetry.space_group_name_H-M   'P 1'
#
loop_
_entity.id
_entity.type
_entity.pdbx_description
1 polymer ?
#
loop_
_entity_poly.entity_id
_entity_poly.type
_entity_poly.pdbx_seq_one_letter_code
_entity_poly.pdbx_strand_id
1 'polypeptide(L)'
;MPKKTDEQVQTEIGALTQLQPQLPQRARQAVDAALQVLRDNLSNDAVYDKFEEGTEEFEDGLTACMWRDGVSGCQALSAQYRDLI
;
A
#
# COMPACT_ATOMS: atom_id res chain seq x y z
N MET A 1 -13.29 -3.17 -10.48
CA MET A 1 -14.16 -2.32 -9.62
C MET A 1 -13.87 -0.86 -9.96
N PRO A 2 -14.71 0.12 -9.58
CA PRO A 2 -14.33 1.53 -9.72
C PRO A 2 -13.08 1.83 -8.89
N LYS A 3 -12.31 2.82 -9.33
CA LYS A 3 -11.21 3.41 -8.55
C LYS A 3 -11.72 3.81 -7.16
N LYS A 4 -10.89 3.62 -6.13
CA LYS A 4 -11.19 4.04 -4.76
C LYS A 4 -11.38 5.55 -4.72
N THR A 5 -12.35 5.98 -3.91
CA THR A 5 -12.56 7.40 -3.63
C THR A 5 -11.44 7.93 -2.74
N ASP A 6 -11.24 9.25 -2.75
CA ASP A 6 -10.25 9.88 -1.87
C ASP A 6 -10.51 9.56 -0.40
N GLU A 7 -11.78 9.48 0.02
CA GLU A 7 -12.18 9.09 1.38
C GLU A 7 -11.74 7.65 1.71
N GLN A 8 -11.90 6.72 0.78
CA GLN A 8 -11.44 5.34 0.95
C GLN A 8 -9.92 5.28 1.06
N VAL A 9 -9.21 6.02 0.20
CA VAL A 9 -7.74 6.10 0.22
C VAL A 9 -7.24 6.70 1.54
N GLN A 10 -7.87 7.78 2.03
CA GLN A 10 -7.50 8.40 3.31
C GLN A 10 -7.79 7.48 4.50
N THR A 11 -8.89 6.72 4.46
CA THR A 11 -9.19 5.71 5.48
C THR A 11 -8.11 4.64 5.54
N GLU A 12 -7.65 4.16 4.38
CA GLU A 12 -6.58 3.17 4.29
C GLU A 12 -5.23 3.71 4.75
N ILE A 13 -4.87 4.94 4.36
CA ILE A 13 -3.68 5.64 4.85
C ILE A 13 -3.71 5.73 6.38
N GLY A 14 -4.86 6.10 6.96
CA GLY A 14 -5.05 6.15 8.41
C GLY A 14 -4.82 4.80 9.08
N ALA A 15 -5.39 3.73 8.53
CA ALA A 15 -5.23 2.38 9.05
C ALA A 15 -3.78 1.88 8.97
N LEU A 16 -3.11 2.07 7.82
CA LEU A 16 -1.70 1.70 7.65
C LEU A 16 -0.77 2.48 8.58
N THR A 17 -1.02 3.77 8.76
CA THR A 17 -0.24 4.63 9.68
C THR A 17 -0.36 4.16 11.13
N GLN A 18 -1.54 3.69 11.55
CA GLN A 18 -1.76 3.15 12.90
C GLN A 18 -1.12 1.76 13.10
N LEU A 19 -1.11 0.93 12.05
CA LEU A 19 -0.53 -0.42 12.10
C LEU A 19 1.00 -0.39 12.07
N GLN A 20 1.59 0.52 11.29
CA GLN A 20 3.04 0.63 11.10
C GLN A 20 3.87 0.46 12.38
N PRO A 21 3.66 1.21 13.48
CA PRO A 21 4.52 1.06 14.66
C PRO A 21 4.45 -0.32 15.33
N GLN A 22 3.35 -1.06 15.12
CA GLN A 22 3.10 -2.37 15.73
C GLN A 22 3.71 -3.53 14.94
N LEU A 23 4.10 -3.28 13.67
CA LEU A 23 4.63 -4.30 12.78
C LEU A 23 6.12 -4.58 13.02
N PRO A 24 6.61 -5.79 12.68
CA PRO A 24 8.03 -6.08 12.63
C PRO A 24 8.75 -5.18 11.62
N GLN A 25 10.06 -4.95 11.84
CA GLN A 25 10.84 -3.96 11.08
C GLN A 25 10.72 -4.12 9.55
N ARG A 26 10.76 -5.36 9.06
CA ARG A 26 10.64 -5.68 7.65
C ARG A 26 9.30 -5.21 7.06
N ALA A 27 8.18 -5.55 7.72
CA ALA A 27 6.84 -5.11 7.30
C ALA A 27 6.65 -3.59 7.41
N ARG A 28 7.37 -2.90 8.32
CA ARG A 28 7.31 -1.44 8.40
C ARG A 28 7.82 -0.74 7.14
N GLN A 29 8.90 -1.25 6.55
CA GLN A 29 9.49 -0.68 5.33
C GLN A 29 8.55 -0.84 4.13
N ALA A 30 7.90 -2.00 4.02
CA ALA A 30 6.93 -2.25 2.97
C ALA A 30 5.64 -1.40 3.14
N VAL A 31 5.17 -1.22 4.40
CA VAL A 31 4.10 -0.26 4.71
C VAL A 31 4.49 1.18 4.38
N ASP A 32 5.73 1.60 4.62
CA ASP A 32 6.21 2.93 4.23
C ASP A 32 6.10 3.15 2.71
N ALA A 33 6.48 2.15 1.91
CA ALA A 33 6.36 2.19 0.46
C ALA A 33 4.90 2.31 0.01
N ALA A 34 4.01 1.47 0.56
CA ALA A 34 2.58 1.54 0.28
C ALA A 34 1.95 2.89 0.68
N LEU A 35 2.28 3.41 1.87
CA LEU A 35 1.85 4.73 2.34
C LEU A 35 2.30 5.83 1.38
N GLN A 36 3.53 5.74 0.88
CA GLN A 36 4.05 6.69 -0.08
C GLN A 36 3.28 6.64 -1.41
N VAL A 37 3.03 5.45 -1.95
CA VAL A 37 2.23 5.28 -3.18
C VAL A 37 0.84 5.91 -3.03
N LEU A 38 0.17 5.68 -1.90
CA LEU A 38 -1.17 6.22 -1.66
C LEU A 38 -1.17 7.73 -1.43
N ARG A 39 -0.22 8.27 -0.66
CA ARG A 39 -0.11 9.70 -0.35
C ARG A 39 0.29 10.53 -1.57
N ASP A 40 1.28 10.07 -2.32
CA ASP A 40 1.80 10.77 -3.49
C ASP A 40 0.97 10.47 -4.75
N ASN A 41 -0.04 9.58 -4.64
CA ASN A 41 -0.87 9.10 -5.74
C ASN A 41 0.00 8.60 -6.92
N LEU A 42 1.01 7.79 -6.62
CA LEU A 42 1.95 7.28 -7.63
C LEU A 42 1.24 6.40 -8.66
N SER A 43 1.59 6.56 -9.94
CA SER A 43 1.17 5.65 -11.01
C SER A 43 1.94 4.33 -10.92
N ASN A 44 1.46 3.32 -11.65
CA ASN A 44 2.14 2.03 -11.77
C ASN A 44 3.59 2.21 -12.29
N ASP A 45 3.78 2.98 -13.36
CA ASP A 45 5.12 3.30 -13.89
C ASP A 45 6.02 3.97 -12.85
N ALA A 46 5.47 4.89 -12.04
CA ALA A 46 6.23 5.56 -10.99
C ALA A 46 6.61 4.62 -9.82
N VAL A 47 5.89 3.52 -9.62
CA VAL A 47 6.29 2.46 -8.69
C VAL A 47 7.47 1.68 -9.26
N TYR A 48 7.41 1.29 -10.54
CA TYR A 48 8.50 0.59 -11.24
C TYR A 48 9.80 1.41 -11.32
N ASP A 49 9.69 2.74 -11.47
CA ASP A 49 10.87 3.61 -11.50
C ASP A 49 11.50 3.82 -10.11
N LYS A 50 10.71 3.65 -9.04
CA LYS A 50 11.10 4.07 -7.69
C LYS A 50 11.54 2.92 -6.80
N PHE A 51 10.90 1.77 -6.93
CA PHE A 51 11.16 0.59 -6.11
C PHE A 51 11.78 -0.49 -6.98
N GLU A 52 12.74 -1.23 -6.44
CA GLU A 52 13.41 -2.31 -7.15
C GLU A 52 12.47 -3.52 -7.26
N GLU A 53 12.25 -4.01 -8.49
CA GLU A 53 11.38 -5.16 -8.73
C GLU A 53 11.89 -6.40 -7.97
N GLY A 54 10.98 -7.07 -7.26
CA GLY A 54 11.28 -8.24 -6.43
C GLY A 54 11.63 -7.92 -4.97
N THR A 55 11.59 -6.65 -4.56
CA THR A 55 11.59 -6.29 -3.13
C THR A 55 10.16 -6.18 -2.60
N GLU A 56 10.01 -6.32 -1.27
CA GLU A 56 8.69 -6.21 -0.63
C GLU A 56 8.12 -4.79 -0.75
N GLU A 57 8.96 -3.76 -0.76
CA GLU A 57 8.55 -2.39 -1.00
C GLU A 57 7.92 -2.20 -2.38
N PHE A 58 8.48 -2.86 -3.39
CA PHE A 58 7.90 -2.86 -4.73
C PHE A 58 6.57 -3.61 -4.77
N GLU A 59 6.50 -4.80 -4.18
CA GLU A 59 5.29 -5.62 -4.16
C GLU A 59 4.13 -4.91 -3.44
N ASP A 60 4.40 -4.30 -2.28
CA ASP A 60 3.39 -3.60 -1.49
C ASP A 60 3.06 -2.22 -2.07
N GLY A 61 4.04 -1.53 -2.65
CA GLY A 61 3.81 -0.32 -3.44
C GLY A 61 2.90 -0.57 -4.64
N LEU A 62 3.14 -1.65 -5.39
CA LEU A 62 2.33 -2.05 -6.52
C LEU A 62 0.93 -2.48 -6.07
N THR A 63 0.83 -3.26 -5.00
CA THR A 63 -0.46 -3.68 -4.41
C THR A 63 -1.29 -2.47 -3.97
N ALA A 64 -0.66 -1.45 -3.38
CA ALA A 64 -1.34 -0.21 -2.99
C ALA A 64 -1.87 0.56 -4.20
N CYS A 65 -1.10 0.64 -5.29
CA CYS A 65 -1.52 1.22 -6.56
C CYS A 65 -2.73 0.46 -7.14
N MET A 66 -2.63 -0.87 -7.22
CA MET A 66 -3.69 -1.74 -7.78
C MET A 66 -4.98 -1.69 -6.95
N TRP A 67 -4.87 -1.70 -5.62
CA TRP A 67 -6.01 -1.54 -4.72
C TRP A 67 -6.70 -0.19 -4.93
N ARG A 68 -5.93 0.91 -4.99
CA ARG A 68 -6.44 2.26 -5.26
C ARG A 68 -7.17 2.29 -6.60
N ASP A 69 -6.62 1.65 -7.62
CA ASP A 69 -7.18 1.65 -8.97
C ASP A 69 -8.38 0.67 -9.14
N GLY A 70 -8.78 0.01 -8.05
CA GLY A 70 -9.97 -0.84 -8.03
C GLY A 70 -9.78 -2.17 -8.77
N VAL A 71 -8.52 -2.63 -8.89
CA VAL A 71 -8.20 -3.92 -9.49
C VAL A 71 -8.82 -5.04 -8.64
N SER A 72 -9.48 -5.99 -9.32
CA SER A 72 -10.16 -7.10 -8.64
C SER A 72 -9.16 -8.04 -7.98
N GLY A 73 -9.47 -8.52 -6.77
CA GLY A 73 -8.60 -9.42 -6.02
C GLY A 73 -7.57 -8.71 -5.13
N CYS A 74 -7.35 -7.41 -5.31
CA CYS A 74 -6.52 -6.61 -4.40
C CYS A 74 -7.32 -6.24 -3.15
N GLN A 75 -6.95 -6.84 -2.02
CA GLN A 75 -7.49 -6.47 -0.72
C GLN A 75 -6.81 -5.20 -0.19
N ALA A 76 -7.41 -4.58 0.83
CA ALA A 76 -6.76 -3.50 1.56
C ALA A 76 -5.49 -4.03 2.23
N LEU A 77 -4.37 -3.31 2.10
CA LEU A 77 -3.12 -3.70 2.74
C LEU A 77 -3.26 -3.70 4.25
N SER A 78 -4.03 -2.77 4.81
CA SER A 78 -4.30 -2.71 6.24
C SER A 78 -5.02 -3.97 6.76
N ALA A 79 -5.76 -4.68 5.92
CA ALA A 79 -6.32 -5.98 6.27
C ALA A 79 -5.23 -7.07 6.28
N GLN A 80 -4.36 -7.09 5.27
CA GLN A 80 -3.26 -8.06 5.16
C GLN A 80 -2.27 -7.94 6.33
N TYR A 81 -1.91 -6.71 6.72
CA TYR A 81 -0.97 -6.49 7.82
C TYR A 81 -1.55 -6.74 9.22
N ARG A 82 -2.88 -6.67 9.39
CA ARG A 82 -3.51 -7.00 10.68
C ARG A 82 -3.30 -8.46 11.06
N ASP A 83 -3.20 -9.36 10.08
CA ASP A 83 -2.99 -10.79 10.31
C ASP A 83 -1.55 -11.11 10.79
N LEU A 84 -0.64 -10.13 10.74
CA LEU A 84 0.76 -10.26 11.17
C LEU A 84 1.01 -9.79 12.62
N ILE A 85 -0.02 -9.32 13.32
CA ILE A 85 0.01 -8.87 14.72
C ILE A 85 -0.65 -9.94 15.60
#